data_AF-A0A9C8RFA0-F1
#
_entry.id   AF-A0A9C8RFA0-F1
#
_cell.length_a   1.000
_cell.length_b   1.000
_cell.length_c   1.000
_cell.angle_alpha   90.00
_cell.angle_beta   90.00
_cell.angle_gamma   90.00
#
_symmetry.space_group_name_H-M   'P 1'
#
loop_
_entity.id
_entity.type
_entity.pdbx_description
1 polymer ?
#
loop_
_entity_poly.entity_id
_entity_poly.type
_entity_poly.pdbx_seq_one_letter_code
_entity_poly.pdbx_strand_id
1 'polypeptide(L)'
;MGSMLKMVTLANTWLPLALTSADCVTGAAQNHTNMFAGMDTNCSFAGRREFVGAALPGGRQHWTPTPPHIILRRIHRNQGRPVMKSITAVVKQHAKSLIARRSLMLGISATAALALMPLSLPVVAQQSEAEPIAVGGLHSFELRVSDVERSLEFYQGLFGAPVLNRLTDTVSLQIGDGPQYFTLAPVRRGEQPHIRHFALSVPGFSLFGLQRDLAEHGMTRTVETLFDGRSPLELANLTWTERLPDDSQDMTTENHHLYFADRDGIRVQLSSPDACGSGEGPQATCNLEPAPEEGLIELREINHFTTYVSNYQLTNEFYRNLFGLENQAFQGTFPLLGLSDGRQFLMFVGGTQPGEPAQPGRIDHASLNIENFSEESVLERLTEYGLTARPEGEEARPLQHWVSRRMPERGGAPGGTPEVYFSDPDGIHIQLQHHTYCGGGGVFGEEC
;
A
#
# COMPACT_ATOMS: atom_id res chain seq x y z
N MET A 1 43.29 61.84 -1.78
CA MET A 1 42.80 60.57 -2.36
C MET A 1 41.30 60.54 -2.06
N GLY A 2 40.40 61.18 -2.81
CA GLY A 2 39.92 60.86 -4.18
C GLY A 2 39.04 59.60 -4.11
N SER A 3 37.73 59.52 -4.38
CA SER A 3 36.80 60.18 -5.32
C SER A 3 35.37 60.03 -4.75
N MET A 4 34.51 61.05 -4.63
CA MET A 4 33.62 61.69 -5.63
C MET A 4 32.60 60.79 -6.37
N LEU A 5 31.33 61.14 -6.10
CA LEU A 5 30.04 60.85 -6.73
C LEU A 5 30.03 60.99 -8.26
N LYS A 6 29.23 60.16 -8.96
CA LYS A 6 28.51 60.56 -10.19
C LYS A 6 27.29 59.66 -10.47
N MET A 7 26.12 60.30 -10.47
CA MET A 7 24.88 59.86 -11.10
C MET A 7 25.06 59.82 -12.63
N VAL A 8 24.40 58.87 -13.30
CA VAL A 8 24.01 58.97 -14.71
C VAL A 8 22.55 58.56 -14.83
N THR A 9 21.74 59.51 -15.29
CA THR A 9 20.36 59.38 -15.75
C THR A 9 20.38 59.06 -17.24
N LEU A 10 19.52 58.17 -17.73
CA LEU A 10 18.99 58.21 -19.09
C LEU A 10 17.59 57.57 -19.11
N ALA A 11 16.62 58.36 -19.54
CA ALA A 11 15.24 57.98 -19.80
C ALA A 11 15.12 57.36 -21.20
N ASN A 12 14.13 56.48 -21.40
CA ASN A 12 13.21 56.62 -22.53
C ASN A 12 11.92 55.81 -22.33
N THR A 13 10.84 56.53 -22.63
CA THR A 13 9.41 56.22 -22.73
C THR A 13 9.09 55.04 -23.66
N TRP A 14 7.96 54.34 -23.44
CA TRP A 14 6.80 54.20 -24.35
C TRP A 14 5.79 53.19 -23.74
N LEU A 15 4.65 53.70 -23.26
CA LEU A 15 3.33 53.02 -23.20
C LEU A 15 2.49 53.58 -24.39
N PRO A 16 1.27 53.12 -24.75
CA PRO A 16 0.34 52.28 -23.98
C PRO A 16 -0.44 51.21 -24.80
N LEU A 17 -1.17 50.32 -24.12
CA LEU A 17 -2.62 50.14 -24.35
C LEU A 17 -3.26 49.25 -23.27
N ALA A 18 -4.21 49.85 -22.56
CA ALA A 18 -5.11 49.23 -21.61
C ALA A 18 -6.45 48.95 -22.32
N LEU A 19 -7.10 47.83 -21.96
CA LEU A 19 -8.53 47.55 -22.14
C LEU A 19 -8.96 46.84 -20.84
N THR A 20 -9.38 47.58 -19.82
CA THR A 20 -10.78 47.85 -19.44
C THR A 20 -11.63 46.61 -19.20
N SER A 21 -11.77 46.28 -17.92
CA SER A 21 -12.89 45.60 -17.31
C SER A 21 -14.19 46.39 -17.52
N ALA A 22 -15.30 45.68 -17.75
CA ALA A 22 -16.63 46.23 -17.64
C ALA A 22 -17.45 45.33 -16.71
N ASP A 23 -17.75 45.90 -15.54
CA ASP A 23 -18.79 45.45 -14.64
C ASP A 23 -20.16 45.60 -15.31
N CYS A 24 -21.08 44.68 -15.04
CA CYS A 24 -22.51 44.92 -15.14
C CYS A 24 -23.15 44.51 -13.81
N VAL A 25 -23.30 45.50 -12.95
CA VAL A 25 -24.28 45.52 -11.85
C VAL A 25 -25.63 45.86 -12.46
N THR A 26 -26.65 45.04 -12.23
CA THR A 26 -28.05 45.51 -12.25
C THR A 26 -28.73 45.11 -10.95
N GLY A 27 -29.32 46.12 -10.32
CA GLY A 27 -30.03 46.02 -9.05
C GLY A 27 -31.42 45.41 -9.17
N ALA A 28 -31.93 45.06 -7.99
CA ALA A 28 -33.19 44.38 -7.71
C ALA A 28 -34.47 45.10 -8.18
N ALA A 29 -35.50 44.31 -8.49
CA ALA A 29 -36.89 44.56 -8.08
C ALA A 29 -37.75 43.29 -8.25
N GLN A 30 -38.68 43.12 -7.31
CA GLN A 30 -39.52 41.96 -7.07
C GLN A 30 -40.76 41.86 -7.99
N ASN A 31 -41.26 40.62 -8.07
CA ASN A 31 -42.65 40.16 -8.10
C ASN A 31 -43.51 40.22 -9.38
N HIS A 32 -44.26 39.11 -9.50
CA HIS A 32 -45.60 38.89 -10.08
C HIS A 32 -45.74 38.16 -11.45
N THR A 33 -46.16 36.89 -11.29
CA THR A 33 -47.24 36.16 -11.99
C THR A 33 -47.08 35.59 -13.41
N ASN A 34 -47.31 34.26 -13.44
CA ASN A 34 -48.15 33.46 -14.37
C ASN A 34 -47.79 33.29 -15.86
N MET A 35 -47.71 31.99 -16.19
CA MET A 35 -48.43 31.28 -17.27
C MET A 35 -47.77 31.06 -18.65
N PHE A 36 -47.77 29.77 -19.00
CA PHE A 36 -47.89 29.09 -20.30
C PHE A 36 -46.75 29.12 -21.35
N ALA A 37 -46.22 27.90 -21.56
CA ALA A 37 -46.05 27.19 -22.84
C ALA A 37 -45.21 27.77 -24.00
N GLY A 38 -44.30 26.92 -24.49
CA GLY A 38 -44.21 26.63 -25.92
C GLY A 38 -42.93 27.07 -26.64
N MET A 39 -42.19 26.05 -27.10
CA MET A 39 -41.41 25.98 -28.35
C MET A 39 -40.05 26.71 -28.47
N ASP A 40 -39.03 25.86 -28.61
CA ASP A 40 -38.01 25.84 -29.67
C ASP A 40 -37.43 27.16 -30.21
N THR A 41 -36.12 27.35 -30.01
CA THR A 41 -35.22 27.76 -31.11
C THR A 41 -33.79 27.25 -30.90
N ASN A 42 -33.31 26.55 -31.94
CA ASN A 42 -31.92 26.19 -32.23
C ASN A 42 -31.00 27.42 -32.31
N CYS A 43 -29.74 27.26 -31.91
CA CYS A 43 -28.63 28.00 -32.51
C CYS A 43 -27.41 27.09 -32.69
N SER A 44 -27.11 26.81 -33.95
CA SER A 44 -26.01 26.00 -34.45
C SER A 44 -24.76 26.87 -34.63
N PHE A 45 -23.57 26.34 -34.33
CA PHE A 45 -22.30 26.92 -34.80
C PHE A 45 -21.60 25.92 -35.73
N ALA A 46 -21.49 26.33 -37.00
CA ALA A 46 -20.71 25.68 -38.05
C ALA A 46 -19.40 26.46 -38.23
N GLY A 47 -18.30 25.73 -38.44
CA GLY A 47 -16.99 26.31 -38.76
C GLY A 47 -16.03 25.26 -39.34
N ARG A 48 -16.34 24.78 -40.56
CA ARG A 48 -15.42 23.99 -41.40
C ARG A 48 -14.59 24.94 -42.27
N ARG A 49 -13.28 24.70 -42.38
CA ARG A 49 -12.46 25.17 -43.51
C ARG A 49 -11.77 23.98 -44.16
N GLU A 50 -12.09 23.77 -45.42
CA GLU A 50 -11.41 22.89 -46.35
C GLU A 50 -10.17 23.59 -46.94
N PHE A 51 -9.14 22.80 -47.26
CA PHE A 51 -8.17 23.11 -48.30
C PHE A 51 -7.95 21.83 -49.12
N VAL A 52 -8.09 21.96 -50.44
CA VAL A 52 -7.87 20.92 -51.46
C VAL A 52 -6.73 21.36 -52.37
N GLY A 53 -5.83 20.43 -52.73
CA GLY A 53 -5.15 20.52 -54.03
C GLY A 53 -3.74 19.92 -54.18
N ALA A 54 -3.69 18.73 -54.78
CA ALA A 54 -2.71 18.21 -55.75
C ALA A 54 -1.49 17.35 -55.31
N ALA A 55 -1.43 16.16 -55.92
CA ALA A 55 -0.39 15.11 -55.93
C ALA A 55 0.73 15.41 -56.97
N LEU A 56 1.93 14.81 -57.05
CA LEU A 56 2.48 13.43 -57.05
C LEU A 56 4.05 13.54 -56.89
N PRO A 57 4.90 12.49 -57.09
CA PRO A 57 5.04 11.23 -56.35
C PRO A 57 6.52 10.90 -55.96
N GLY A 58 6.74 9.89 -55.11
CA GLY A 58 7.98 9.08 -55.17
C GLY A 58 8.55 8.61 -53.82
N GLY A 59 8.80 7.30 -53.71
CA GLY A 59 9.73 6.73 -52.72
C GLY A 59 9.13 5.72 -51.75
N ARG A 60 8.98 4.46 -52.19
CA ARG A 60 8.76 3.30 -51.30
C ARG A 60 10.07 2.93 -50.60
N GLN A 61 10.04 2.75 -49.29
CA GLN A 61 10.92 1.81 -48.59
C GLN A 61 10.10 1.00 -47.59
N HIS A 62 9.94 -0.29 -47.90
CA HIS A 62 9.39 -1.30 -47.01
C HIS A 62 10.47 -1.73 -46.02
N TRP A 63 10.16 -1.68 -44.73
CA TRP A 63 10.86 -2.41 -43.68
C TRP A 63 10.05 -3.66 -43.35
N THR A 64 10.63 -4.83 -43.61
CA THR A 64 10.10 -6.14 -43.21
C THR A 64 10.83 -6.61 -41.95
N PRO A 65 10.14 -7.07 -40.90
CA PRO A 65 10.78 -7.78 -39.79
C PRO A 65 10.87 -9.29 -40.11
N THR A 66 12.09 -9.83 -39.96
CA THR A 66 12.42 -11.26 -40.07
C THR A 66 12.03 -12.02 -38.79
N PRO A 67 11.49 -13.26 -38.90
CA PRO A 67 11.24 -14.13 -37.74
C PRO A 67 12.46 -15.00 -37.38
N PRO A 68 12.57 -15.49 -36.13
CA PRO A 68 13.69 -16.34 -35.72
C PRO A 68 13.53 -17.80 -36.20
N HIS A 69 14.67 -18.40 -36.55
CA HIS A 69 14.80 -19.78 -37.03
C HIS A 69 14.65 -20.82 -35.90
N ILE A 70 13.71 -21.75 -36.09
CA ILE A 70 13.57 -23.00 -35.34
C ILE A 70 14.56 -24.02 -35.90
N ILE A 71 15.47 -24.54 -35.06
CA ILE A 71 16.35 -25.67 -35.41
C ILE A 71 15.66 -26.97 -35.00
N LEU A 72 15.13 -27.69 -35.99
CA LEU A 72 14.71 -29.08 -35.87
C LEU A 72 15.92 -30.00 -36.06
N ARG A 73 16.35 -30.70 -35.01
CA ARG A 73 17.20 -31.91 -35.14
C ARG A 73 16.36 -33.15 -34.91
N ARG A 74 16.18 -33.91 -35.99
CA ARG A 74 15.57 -35.23 -36.06
C ARG A 74 16.68 -36.28 -35.83
N ILE A 75 16.57 -37.10 -34.79
CA ILE A 75 17.38 -38.34 -34.66
C ILE A 75 16.45 -39.50 -34.24
N HIS A 76 16.77 -40.66 -34.81
CA HIS A 76 16.00 -41.87 -35.01
C HIS A 76 15.41 -42.58 -33.77
N ARG A 77 14.23 -43.19 -33.99
CA ARG A 77 13.74 -44.38 -33.27
C ARG A 77 14.66 -45.57 -33.53
N ASN A 78 14.99 -46.34 -32.49
CA ASN A 78 15.21 -47.77 -32.63
C ASN A 78 14.66 -48.51 -31.39
N GLN A 79 13.86 -49.54 -31.63
CA GLN A 79 13.33 -50.45 -30.61
C GLN A 79 14.30 -51.63 -30.40
N GLY A 80 14.34 -52.18 -29.18
CA GLY A 80 14.97 -53.48 -28.91
C GLY A 80 15.29 -53.72 -27.42
N ARG A 81 14.45 -54.48 -26.72
CA ARG A 81 14.67 -55.11 -25.38
C ARG A 81 15.65 -56.32 -25.50
N PRO A 82 15.94 -57.10 -24.43
CA PRO A 82 16.34 -56.78 -23.04
C PRO A 82 17.60 -57.58 -22.60
N VAL A 83 18.39 -57.13 -21.62
CA VAL A 83 19.23 -58.06 -20.81
C VAL A 83 19.37 -57.58 -19.37
N MET A 84 19.03 -58.50 -18.47
CA MET A 84 19.13 -58.50 -17.02
C MET A 84 20.60 -58.62 -16.57
N LYS A 85 21.06 -57.78 -15.64
CA LYS A 85 22.16 -58.11 -14.70
C LYS A 85 22.12 -57.17 -13.48
N SER A 86 21.90 -57.81 -12.34
CA SER A 86 21.99 -57.28 -10.98
C SER A 86 23.37 -56.70 -10.68
N ILE A 87 23.46 -55.64 -9.86
CA ILE A 87 24.44 -55.47 -8.77
C ILE A 87 23.93 -54.41 -7.78
N THR A 88 24.08 -54.80 -6.53
CA THR A 88 23.76 -54.21 -5.24
C THR A 88 24.48 -52.88 -4.92
N ALA A 89 23.85 -52.11 -4.01
CA ALA A 89 24.44 -51.16 -3.06
C ALA A 89 24.83 -49.74 -3.53
N VAL A 90 23.99 -48.74 -3.20
CA VAL A 90 24.40 -47.48 -2.54
C VAL A 90 23.20 -46.92 -1.74
N VAL A 91 23.13 -47.20 -0.43
CA VAL A 91 22.25 -46.52 0.54
C VAL A 91 23.03 -46.38 1.86
N LYS A 92 23.00 -45.16 2.43
CA LYS A 92 23.35 -44.76 3.82
C LYS A 92 24.84 -44.62 4.22
N GLN A 93 25.27 -43.36 4.32
CA GLN A 93 26.27 -42.79 5.25
C GLN A 93 25.75 -41.38 5.57
N HIS A 94 25.76 -40.80 6.77
CA HIS A 94 26.29 -41.14 8.08
C HIS A 94 25.43 -40.39 9.12
N ALA A 95 25.16 -41.02 10.25
CA ALA A 95 24.51 -40.41 11.41
C ALA A 95 25.44 -40.49 12.63
N LYS A 96 25.40 -39.41 13.43
CA LYS A 96 25.83 -39.32 14.85
C LYS A 96 27.34 -39.30 15.10
N SER A 97 27.86 -38.10 15.37
CA SER A 97 29.04 -37.91 16.22
C SER A 97 28.57 -37.41 17.59
N LEU A 98 28.60 -38.33 18.57
CA LEU A 98 28.53 -38.04 20.01
C LEU A 98 29.97 -37.82 20.47
N ILE A 99 30.33 -36.61 20.89
CA ILE A 99 31.63 -36.38 21.53
C ILE A 99 31.49 -36.67 23.03
N ALA A 100 32.21 -37.71 23.42
CA ALA A 100 32.38 -38.16 24.78
C ALA A 100 33.25 -37.19 25.61
N ARG A 101 32.84 -37.02 26.85
CA ARG A 101 33.62 -36.46 27.96
C ARG A 101 34.89 -37.29 28.18
N ARG A 102 36.07 -36.66 28.18
CA ARG A 102 37.17 -36.92 29.14
C ARG A 102 38.42 -36.04 28.89
N SER A 103 38.84 -35.42 29.98
CA SER A 103 40.24 -35.17 30.38
C SER A 103 41.06 -34.08 29.67
N LEU A 104 41.22 -32.94 30.35
CA LEU A 104 42.53 -32.31 30.48
C LEU A 104 42.65 -31.61 31.86
N MET A 105 43.36 -32.28 32.78
CA MET A 105 43.88 -31.74 34.03
C MET A 105 45.40 -31.62 33.86
N LEU A 106 45.88 -30.40 33.67
CA LEU A 106 47.23 -29.92 33.96
C LEU A 106 46.99 -28.50 34.49
N GLY A 107 47.39 -28.07 35.68
CA GLY A 107 48.57 -28.42 36.46
C GLY A 107 49.41 -27.16 36.57
N ILE A 108 49.07 -26.22 37.47
CA ILE A 108 49.95 -25.10 37.83
C ILE A 108 49.76 -24.78 39.32
N SER A 109 50.76 -25.16 40.11
CA SER A 109 51.07 -24.55 41.40
C SER A 109 52.52 -24.08 41.35
N ALA A 110 52.74 -22.77 41.17
CA ALA A 110 53.96 -22.10 41.60
C ALA A 110 53.71 -20.59 41.69
N THR A 111 53.90 -20.07 42.90
CA THR A 111 53.79 -18.69 43.34
C THR A 111 54.82 -17.77 42.68
N ALA A 112 54.38 -16.66 42.10
CA ALA A 112 55.18 -15.44 41.93
C ALA A 112 54.25 -14.21 41.82
N ALA A 113 54.55 -13.19 42.60
CA ALA A 113 53.75 -11.99 42.79
C ALA A 113 53.57 -11.16 41.50
N LEU A 114 52.34 -10.70 41.23
CA LEU A 114 52.06 -9.58 40.35
C LEU A 114 50.80 -8.82 40.81
N ALA A 115 51.00 -7.52 40.98
CA ALA A 115 50.07 -6.39 41.07
C ALA A 115 48.55 -6.65 41.20
N LEU A 116 47.97 -6.07 42.24
CA LEU A 116 46.55 -5.69 42.31
C LEU A 116 46.23 -4.70 41.18
N MET A 117 45.83 -5.20 40.01
CA MET A 117 45.05 -4.44 39.05
C MET A 117 43.57 -4.76 39.28
N PRO A 118 42.68 -3.76 39.44
CA PRO A 118 41.24 -4.02 39.43
C PRO A 118 40.88 -4.57 38.05
N LEU A 119 40.52 -5.85 38.00
CA LEU A 119 39.85 -6.45 36.86
C LEU A 119 38.45 -5.82 36.76
N SER A 120 38.37 -4.67 36.10
CA SER A 120 37.12 -4.18 35.54
C SER A 120 36.72 -5.18 34.45
N LEU A 121 35.91 -6.19 34.81
CA LEU A 121 35.15 -6.93 33.81
C LEU A 121 34.39 -5.87 33.01
N PRO A 122 34.48 -5.83 31.67
CA PRO A 122 33.56 -5.02 30.91
C PRO A 122 32.18 -5.58 31.27
N VAL A 123 31.41 -4.82 32.03
CA VAL A 123 29.96 -4.96 32.03
C VAL A 123 29.60 -4.67 30.59
N VAL A 124 29.45 -5.72 29.80
CA VAL A 124 28.60 -5.66 28.62
C VAL A 124 27.27 -5.24 29.21
N ALA A 125 26.93 -3.97 29.07
CA ALA A 125 25.57 -3.52 29.24
C ALA A 125 24.79 -4.40 28.26
N GLN A 126 24.11 -5.41 28.80
CA GLN A 126 23.12 -6.15 28.06
C GLN A 126 22.09 -5.09 27.74
N GLN A 127 22.17 -4.51 26.54
CA GLN A 127 21.13 -3.64 26.02
C GLN A 127 19.88 -4.51 26.10
N SER A 128 18.98 -4.19 27.03
CA SER A 128 17.66 -4.77 27.02
C SER A 128 17.12 -4.48 25.62
N GLU A 129 16.83 -5.53 24.85
CA GLU A 129 16.12 -5.35 23.60
C GLU A 129 14.85 -4.53 23.90
N ALA A 130 14.59 -3.52 23.07
CA ALA A 130 13.43 -2.66 23.26
C ALA A 130 12.17 -3.53 23.28
N GLU A 131 11.25 -3.27 24.21
CA GLU A 131 10.02 -4.05 24.29
C GLU A 131 9.19 -3.84 23.01
N PRO A 132 8.59 -4.90 22.45
CA PRO A 132 7.75 -4.75 21.28
C PRO A 132 6.51 -3.88 21.55
N ILE A 133 6.12 -3.09 20.56
CA ILE A 133 4.90 -2.29 20.60
C ILE A 133 3.71 -3.22 20.38
N ALA A 134 2.82 -3.33 21.36
CA ALA A 134 1.62 -4.13 21.20
C ALA A 134 0.68 -3.50 20.15
N VAL A 135 0.27 -4.29 19.17
CA VAL A 135 -0.72 -3.92 18.15
C VAL A 135 -1.90 -4.89 18.21
N GLY A 136 -3.09 -4.39 17.92
CA GLY A 136 -4.29 -5.21 17.76
C GLY A 136 -4.29 -5.83 16.37
N GLY A 137 -4.89 -5.12 15.42
CA GLY A 137 -4.99 -5.51 14.02
C GLY A 137 -4.90 -4.32 13.06
N LEU A 138 -5.11 -4.61 11.76
CA LEU A 138 -5.28 -3.58 10.73
C LEU A 138 -6.50 -2.73 11.05
N HIS A 139 -6.36 -1.41 10.95
CA HIS A 139 -7.40 -0.46 11.33
C HIS A 139 -7.98 0.27 10.11
N SER A 140 -7.11 0.94 9.36
CA SER A 140 -7.52 1.73 8.21
C SER A 140 -6.45 1.79 7.12
N PHE A 141 -6.79 2.37 5.97
CA PHE A 141 -5.84 2.67 4.90
C PHE A 141 -6.31 3.86 4.08
N GLU A 142 -5.40 4.46 3.31
CA GLU A 142 -5.74 5.58 2.42
C GLU A 142 -5.43 5.24 0.95
N LEU A 143 -6.41 5.51 0.10
CA LEU A 143 -6.30 5.49 -1.35
C LEU A 143 -6.09 6.91 -1.87
N ARG A 144 -5.01 7.11 -2.62
CA ARG A 144 -4.83 8.31 -3.46
C ARG A 144 -5.58 8.07 -4.75
N VAL A 145 -6.61 8.86 -5.00
CA VAL A 145 -7.50 8.72 -6.16
C VAL A 145 -7.45 9.97 -7.04
N SER A 146 -7.68 9.82 -8.34
CA SER A 146 -7.68 10.98 -9.24
C SER A 146 -8.95 11.84 -9.11
N ASP A 147 -10.03 11.24 -8.62
CA ASP A 147 -11.34 11.88 -8.42
C ASP A 147 -12.03 11.25 -7.20
N VAL A 148 -12.18 12.03 -6.12
CA VAL A 148 -12.76 11.55 -4.85
C VAL A 148 -14.24 11.27 -4.98
N GLU A 149 -14.99 12.08 -5.74
CA GLU A 149 -16.43 11.91 -5.90
C GLU A 149 -16.74 10.64 -6.72
N ARG A 150 -16.04 10.44 -7.84
CA ARG A 150 -16.17 9.23 -8.66
C ARG A 150 -15.82 7.96 -7.87
N SER A 151 -14.75 8.01 -7.07
CA SER A 151 -14.35 6.86 -6.26
C SER A 151 -15.30 6.62 -5.09
N LEU A 152 -15.86 7.67 -4.49
CA LEU A 152 -16.90 7.56 -3.47
C LEU A 152 -18.14 6.87 -4.04
N GLU A 153 -18.66 7.33 -5.18
CA GLU A 153 -19.79 6.70 -5.87
C GLU A 153 -19.49 5.23 -6.17
N PHE A 154 -18.29 4.93 -6.71
CA PHE A 154 -17.87 3.57 -7.02
C PHE A 154 -17.88 2.65 -5.79
N TYR A 155 -17.28 3.08 -4.68
CA TYR A 155 -17.18 2.24 -3.48
C TYR A 155 -18.51 2.14 -2.71
N GLN A 156 -19.32 3.20 -2.70
CA GLN A 156 -20.66 3.14 -2.10
C GLN A 156 -21.60 2.24 -2.91
N GLY A 157 -21.59 2.31 -4.23
CA GLY A 157 -22.43 1.41 -5.04
C GLY A 157 -21.97 -0.06 -4.97
N LEU A 158 -20.66 -0.32 -4.86
CA LEU A 158 -20.16 -1.69 -4.77
C LEU A 158 -20.39 -2.30 -3.37
N PHE A 159 -20.10 -1.55 -2.32
CA PHE A 159 -20.05 -2.07 -0.95
C PHE A 159 -21.16 -1.58 -0.02
N GLY A 160 -21.95 -0.58 -0.42
CA GLY A 160 -22.94 0.05 0.45
C GLY A 160 -22.30 0.74 1.65
N ALA A 161 -21.00 1.06 1.56
CA ALA A 161 -20.22 1.55 2.68
C ALA A 161 -20.69 2.95 3.12
N PRO A 162 -21.08 3.14 4.40
CA PRO A 162 -21.45 4.46 4.89
C PRO A 162 -20.21 5.36 5.00
N VAL A 163 -20.41 6.66 4.82
CA VAL A 163 -19.37 7.65 5.08
C VAL A 163 -19.28 7.86 6.59
N LEU A 164 -18.07 7.74 7.14
CA LEU A 164 -17.76 7.97 8.56
C LEU A 164 -17.50 9.44 8.87
N ASN A 165 -16.76 10.10 7.98
CA ASN A 165 -16.41 11.50 8.08
C ASN A 165 -16.03 12.05 6.70
N ARG A 166 -16.04 13.39 6.61
CA ARG A 166 -15.49 14.16 5.50
C ARG A 166 -14.58 15.22 6.06
N LEU A 167 -13.31 15.24 5.66
CA LEU A 167 -12.34 16.22 6.13
C LEU A 167 -11.68 16.91 4.95
N THR A 168 -11.95 18.21 4.78
CA THR A 168 -11.41 19.00 3.66
C THR A 168 -11.77 18.37 2.30
N ASP A 169 -10.80 17.74 1.64
CA ASP A 169 -10.93 17.09 0.33
C ASP A 169 -10.90 15.56 0.44
N THR A 170 -10.95 15.00 1.65
CA THR A 170 -10.97 13.55 1.89
C THR A 170 -12.31 13.06 2.41
N VAL A 171 -12.60 11.78 2.14
CA VAL A 171 -13.81 11.10 2.60
C VAL A 171 -13.42 9.73 3.15
N SER A 172 -13.82 9.41 4.38
CA SER A 172 -13.61 8.07 4.97
C SER A 172 -14.88 7.24 4.90
N LEU A 173 -14.77 5.99 4.45
CA LEU A 173 -15.85 5.02 4.37
C LEU A 173 -15.64 3.86 5.36
N GLN A 174 -16.70 3.45 6.06
CA GLN A 174 -16.65 2.32 7.00
C GLN A 174 -16.47 0.99 6.27
N ILE A 175 -15.78 0.07 6.92
CA ILE A 175 -15.68 -1.34 6.54
C ILE A 175 -16.45 -2.18 7.57
N GLY A 176 -17.37 -3.02 7.10
CA GLY A 176 -18.24 -3.84 7.96
C GLY A 176 -18.99 -3.01 8.99
N ASP A 177 -19.08 -3.51 10.22
CA ASP A 177 -19.73 -2.84 11.35
C ASP A 177 -18.82 -1.82 12.06
N GLY A 178 -17.63 -1.55 11.52
CA GLY A 178 -16.61 -0.71 12.15
C GLY A 178 -15.80 -1.45 13.22
N PRO A 179 -14.75 -0.81 13.79
CA PRO A 179 -14.33 0.57 13.59
C PRO A 179 -13.40 0.77 12.38
N GLN A 180 -13.16 -0.27 11.57
CA GLN A 180 -12.26 -0.17 10.42
C GLN A 180 -12.83 0.70 9.30
N TYR A 181 -11.95 1.35 8.55
CA TYR A 181 -12.35 2.26 7.48
C TYR A 181 -11.26 2.44 6.42
N PHE A 182 -11.61 3.04 5.29
CA PHE A 182 -10.61 3.53 4.34
C PHE A 182 -10.92 4.95 3.92
N THR A 183 -9.87 5.71 3.62
CA THR A 183 -9.98 7.12 3.22
C THR A 183 -9.67 7.27 1.74
N LEU A 184 -10.55 7.97 1.03
CA LEU A 184 -10.31 8.48 -0.30
C LEU A 184 -9.71 9.87 -0.17
N ALA A 185 -8.54 10.08 -0.75
CA ALA A 185 -7.87 11.38 -0.77
C ALA A 185 -7.37 11.69 -2.20
N PRO A 186 -7.38 12.96 -2.63
CA PRO A 186 -6.95 13.29 -3.97
C PRO A 186 -5.43 13.08 -4.13
N VAL A 187 -5.03 12.60 -5.30
CA VAL A 187 -3.63 12.62 -5.72
C VAL A 187 -3.08 14.04 -5.70
N ARG A 188 -1.84 14.18 -5.22
CA ARG A 188 -1.07 15.43 -5.31
C ARG A 188 -0.57 15.65 -6.73
N ARG A 189 -0.10 16.86 -7.00
CA ARG A 189 0.53 17.20 -8.28
C ARG A 189 1.70 16.25 -8.58
N GLY A 190 1.56 15.47 -9.65
CA GLY A 190 2.57 14.51 -10.11
C GLY A 190 2.53 13.15 -9.41
N GLU A 191 1.64 12.95 -8.44
CA GLU A 191 1.39 11.67 -7.77
C GLU A 191 0.47 10.81 -8.66
N GLN A 192 0.76 9.50 -8.75
CA GLN A 192 -0.16 8.54 -9.38
C GLN A 192 -1.10 7.95 -8.32
N PRO A 193 -2.30 7.48 -8.70
CA PRO A 193 -3.16 6.76 -7.78
C PRO A 193 -2.46 5.53 -7.18
N HIS A 194 -2.60 5.33 -5.87
CA HIS A 194 -2.00 4.21 -5.14
C HIS A 194 -2.55 4.11 -3.71
N ILE A 195 -2.24 3.00 -3.03
CA ILE A 195 -2.46 2.87 -1.58
C ILE A 195 -1.30 3.56 -0.85
N ARG A 196 -1.58 4.68 -0.17
CA ARG A 196 -0.55 5.53 0.45
C ARG A 196 0.07 4.90 1.70
N HIS A 197 -0.77 4.31 2.53
CA HIS A 197 -0.39 3.69 3.80
C HIS A 197 -1.49 2.74 4.28
N PHE A 198 -1.14 1.89 5.23
CA PHE A 198 -2.09 1.19 6.09
C PHE A 198 -1.86 1.60 7.55
N ALA A 199 -2.85 1.36 8.39
CA ALA A 199 -2.84 1.69 9.81
C ALA A 199 -2.94 0.44 10.66
N LEU A 200 -2.21 0.44 11.78
CA LEU A 200 -2.31 -0.56 12.84
C LEU A 200 -2.96 0.07 14.07
N SER A 201 -3.92 -0.65 14.65
CA SER A 201 -4.50 -0.29 15.93
C SER A 201 -3.54 -0.59 17.07
N VAL A 202 -3.37 0.37 17.98
CA VAL A 202 -2.54 0.22 19.18
C VAL A 202 -3.41 0.31 20.42
N PRO A 203 -3.66 -0.80 21.14
CA PRO A 203 -4.34 -0.77 22.42
C PRO A 203 -3.63 0.18 23.41
N GLY A 204 -4.40 1.06 24.06
CA GLY A 204 -3.82 2.04 24.98
C GLY A 204 -2.99 3.13 24.28
N PHE A 205 -3.34 3.47 23.03
CA PHE A 205 -2.69 4.47 22.21
C PHE A 205 -2.30 5.73 23.01
N SER A 206 -1.03 6.09 22.93
CA SER A 206 -0.46 7.31 23.49
C SER A 206 0.56 7.85 22.50
N LEU A 207 0.25 8.98 21.87
CA LEU A 207 1.11 9.58 20.83
C LEU A 207 2.54 9.76 21.33
N PHE A 208 2.73 10.34 22.52
CA PHE A 208 4.06 10.56 23.07
C PHE A 208 4.74 9.27 23.54
N GLY A 209 3.97 8.29 24.05
CA GLY A 209 4.49 6.97 24.40
C GLY A 209 5.04 6.28 23.16
N LEU A 210 4.23 6.18 22.11
CA LEU A 210 4.61 5.55 20.85
C LEU A 210 5.78 6.24 20.15
N GLN A 211 5.88 7.57 20.21
CA GLN A 211 7.06 8.27 19.69
C GLN A 211 8.36 7.89 20.42
N ARG A 212 8.29 7.68 21.75
CA ARG A 212 9.43 7.18 22.53
C ARG A 212 9.73 5.73 22.16
N ASP A 213 8.72 4.88 22.12
CA ASP A 213 8.89 3.45 21.86
C ASP A 213 9.45 3.23 20.44
N LEU A 214 8.96 3.96 19.43
CA LEU A 214 9.54 3.98 18.08
C LEU A 214 11.01 4.43 18.06
N ALA A 215 11.38 5.41 18.89
CA ALA A 215 12.77 5.87 18.99
C ALA A 215 13.69 4.83 19.65
N GLU A 216 13.17 4.06 20.62
CA GLU A 216 13.88 2.92 21.22
C GLU A 216 14.13 1.80 20.18
N HIS A 217 13.25 1.66 19.20
CA HIS A 217 13.40 0.81 18.01
C HIS A 217 14.21 1.46 16.86
N GLY A 218 14.86 2.60 17.12
CA GLY A 218 15.79 3.24 16.17
C GLY A 218 15.15 4.19 15.16
N MET A 219 13.85 4.49 15.27
CA MET A 219 13.20 5.46 14.39
C MET A 219 13.56 6.89 14.78
N THR A 220 13.89 7.72 13.80
CA THR A 220 14.25 9.12 14.05
C THR A 220 13.00 10.01 13.98
N ARG A 221 12.69 10.70 15.08
CA ARG A 221 11.62 11.69 15.10
C ARG A 221 11.98 12.91 14.27
N THR A 222 11.07 13.34 13.41
CA THR A 222 11.17 14.62 12.71
C THR A 222 10.42 15.72 13.46
N VAL A 223 10.82 16.97 13.23
CA VAL A 223 10.15 18.17 13.77
C VAL A 223 9.06 18.69 12.84
N GLU A 224 8.89 18.09 11.66
CA GLU A 224 7.97 18.55 10.63
C GLU A 224 6.63 17.84 10.79
N THR A 225 5.57 18.63 10.99
CA THR A 225 4.20 18.15 11.14
C THR A 225 3.37 18.28 9.86
N LEU A 226 4.01 18.76 8.78
CA LEU A 226 3.40 18.99 7.47
C LEU A 226 4.19 18.25 6.42
N PHE A 227 3.48 17.63 5.47
CA PHE A 227 4.09 17.04 4.30
C PHE A 227 4.97 18.07 3.58
N ASP A 228 6.27 17.80 3.51
CA ASP A 228 7.30 18.71 3.00
C ASP A 228 7.77 18.37 1.57
N GLY A 229 7.14 17.37 0.93
CA GLY A 229 7.48 16.95 -0.43
C GLY A 229 8.58 15.88 -0.51
N ARG A 230 9.06 15.37 0.63
CA ARG A 230 10.00 14.23 0.66
C ARG A 230 9.43 13.01 -0.04
N SER A 231 10.32 12.32 -0.75
CA SER A 231 10.09 11.01 -1.34
C SER A 231 9.96 9.94 -0.25
N PRO A 232 9.39 8.76 -0.56
CA PRO A 232 9.27 7.68 0.42
C PRO A 232 10.62 7.25 1.03
N LEU A 233 11.70 7.22 0.24
CA LEU A 233 13.02 6.87 0.76
C LEU A 233 13.63 7.96 1.66
N GLU A 234 13.27 9.23 1.46
CA GLU A 234 13.67 10.31 2.38
C GLU A 234 12.89 10.27 3.70
N LEU A 235 11.75 9.57 3.74
CA LEU A 235 11.00 9.28 4.96
C LEU A 235 11.47 8.00 5.67
N ALA A 236 12.35 7.21 5.05
CA ALA A 236 12.75 5.91 5.58
C ALA A 236 13.37 6.01 6.99
N ASN A 237 12.93 5.13 7.89
CA ASN A 237 13.30 5.09 9.31
C ASN A 237 12.95 6.36 10.10
N LEU A 238 12.00 7.18 9.60
CA LEU A 238 11.52 8.36 10.29
C LEU A 238 10.15 8.12 10.94
N THR A 239 9.86 8.90 11.98
CA THR A 239 8.51 9.05 12.55
C THR A 239 8.12 10.52 12.63
N TRP A 240 6.85 10.82 12.35
CA TRP A 240 6.30 12.17 12.34
C TRP A 240 4.81 12.13 12.66
N THR A 241 4.24 13.30 12.91
CA THR A 241 2.81 13.46 13.16
C THR A 241 2.21 14.36 12.10
N GLU A 242 1.05 14.02 11.55
CA GLU A 242 0.31 14.90 10.66
C GLU A 242 -0.90 15.45 11.41
N ARG A 243 -1.02 16.77 11.44
CA ARG A 243 -2.16 17.43 12.08
C ARG A 243 -3.39 17.28 11.19
N LEU A 244 -4.51 16.89 11.79
CA LEU A 244 -5.79 16.87 11.11
C LEU A 244 -6.28 18.29 10.80
N PRO A 245 -7.00 18.51 9.69
CA PRO A 245 -7.65 19.79 9.44
C PRO A 245 -8.71 20.04 10.51
N ASP A 246 -8.49 21.05 11.36
CA ASP A 246 -9.47 21.51 12.34
C ASP A 246 -9.51 23.04 12.43
N ASP A 247 -10.68 23.58 12.79
CA ASP A 247 -10.86 25.02 13.02
C ASP A 247 -10.25 25.49 14.36
N SER A 248 -9.86 24.54 15.21
CA SER A 248 -9.25 24.82 16.50
C SER A 248 -7.81 25.30 16.31
N GLN A 249 -7.31 26.18 17.19
CA GLN A 249 -5.86 26.42 17.29
C GLN A 249 -5.19 25.51 18.31
N ASP A 250 -5.97 24.66 18.98
CA ASP A 250 -5.50 23.82 20.07
C ASP A 250 -4.78 22.61 19.50
N MET A 251 -3.49 22.49 19.83
CA MET A 251 -2.68 21.34 19.48
C MET A 251 -2.89 20.27 20.54
N THR A 252 -3.73 19.27 20.25
CA THR A 252 -3.98 18.14 21.15
C THR A 252 -3.33 16.88 20.59
N THR A 253 -3.21 15.83 21.39
CA THR A 253 -2.76 14.53 20.87
C THR A 253 -3.83 13.84 20.02
N GLU A 254 -5.09 14.25 20.17
CA GLU A 254 -6.26 13.65 19.52
C GLU A 254 -6.44 14.17 18.08
N ASN A 255 -5.96 15.38 17.76
CA ASN A 255 -6.02 15.94 16.40
C ASN A 255 -4.75 15.69 15.57
N HIS A 256 -3.97 14.67 15.91
CA HIS A 256 -2.76 14.28 15.18
C HIS A 256 -2.75 12.79 14.88
N HIS A 257 -2.48 12.44 13.63
CA HIS A 257 -2.15 11.08 13.24
C HIS A 257 -0.64 10.84 13.42
N LEU A 258 -0.26 9.70 13.97
CA LEU A 258 1.13 9.28 14.12
C LEU A 258 1.53 8.33 13.00
N TYR A 259 2.60 8.66 12.30
CA TYR A 259 3.16 7.82 11.25
C TYR A 259 4.61 7.46 11.52
N PHE A 260 5.03 6.35 10.94
CA PHE A 260 6.43 6.06 10.66
C PHE A 260 6.57 5.51 9.24
N ALA A 261 7.80 5.47 8.72
CA ALA A 261 8.10 4.71 7.52
C ALA A 261 9.30 3.79 7.72
N ASP A 262 9.19 2.55 7.23
CA ASP A 262 10.26 1.56 7.34
C ASP A 262 11.46 1.89 6.40
N ARG A 263 12.45 1.00 6.34
CA ARG A 263 13.64 1.19 5.50
C ARG A 263 13.33 1.34 4.01
N ASP A 264 12.21 0.80 3.53
CA ASP A 264 11.77 0.87 2.12
C ASP A 264 10.89 2.10 1.86
N GLY A 265 10.64 2.91 2.89
CA GLY A 265 9.74 4.05 2.80
C GLY A 265 8.25 3.68 2.86
N ILE A 266 7.91 2.45 3.27
CA ILE A 266 6.52 2.06 3.47
C ILE A 266 5.98 2.81 4.68
N ARG A 267 5.00 3.68 4.43
CA ARG A 267 4.34 4.47 5.47
C ARG A 267 3.32 3.60 6.21
N VAL A 268 3.39 3.63 7.54
CA VAL A 268 2.46 2.97 8.44
C VAL A 268 1.93 3.99 9.44
N GLN A 269 0.61 4.02 9.63
CA GLN A 269 -0.03 4.79 10.69
C GLN A 269 -0.18 3.91 11.95
N LEU A 270 0.05 4.49 13.13
CA LEU A 270 -0.38 3.92 14.40
C LEU A 270 -1.59 4.71 14.87
N SER A 271 -2.70 4.03 15.16
CA SER A 271 -3.97 4.67 15.52
C SER A 271 -4.55 4.06 16.79
N SER A 272 -5.37 4.84 17.49
CA SER A 272 -6.26 4.33 18.52
C SER A 272 -7.25 3.31 17.91
N PRO A 273 -7.63 2.24 18.64
CA PRO A 273 -8.69 1.33 18.19
C PRO A 273 -10.02 2.06 17.91
N ASP A 274 -10.28 3.14 18.63
CA ASP A 274 -11.50 3.97 18.51
C ASP A 274 -11.40 5.05 17.42
N ALA A 275 -10.25 5.17 16.74
CA ALA A 275 -10.09 6.14 15.67
C ALA A 275 -11.10 5.88 14.54
N CYS A 276 -11.62 6.94 13.95
CA CYS A 276 -12.60 6.83 12.88
C CYS A 276 -12.36 7.85 11.76
N GLY A 277 -11.11 8.31 11.63
CA GLY A 277 -10.62 9.23 10.60
C GLY A 277 -10.75 10.71 10.93
N SER A 278 -11.48 11.06 12.00
CA SER A 278 -11.64 12.44 12.48
C SER A 278 -10.81 12.79 13.72
N GLY A 279 -9.87 11.94 14.09
CA GLY A 279 -9.06 12.07 15.31
C GLY A 279 -8.71 10.72 15.92
N GLU A 280 -7.91 10.78 16.97
CA GLU A 280 -7.48 9.65 17.77
C GLU A 280 -8.22 9.62 19.12
N GLY A 281 -8.52 8.42 19.61
CA GLY A 281 -9.10 8.21 20.94
C GLY A 281 -10.63 8.27 20.98
N PRO A 282 -11.24 7.98 22.15
CA PRO A 282 -12.70 7.83 22.30
C PRO A 282 -13.48 9.15 22.16
N GLN A 283 -12.80 10.29 22.11
CA GLN A 283 -13.38 11.60 21.85
C GLN A 283 -13.63 11.85 20.36
N ALA A 284 -13.06 11.03 19.47
CA ALA A 284 -13.30 11.13 18.03
C ALA A 284 -14.80 10.88 17.74
N THR A 285 -15.49 11.87 17.22
CA THR A 285 -16.91 11.76 16.87
C THR A 285 -17.07 11.46 15.39
N CYS A 286 -17.61 10.29 15.08
CA CYS A 286 -18.00 9.93 13.72
C CYS A 286 -19.51 9.83 13.58
N ASN A 287 -20.03 10.48 12.53
CA ASN A 287 -21.45 10.51 12.23
C ASN A 287 -21.65 9.77 10.91
N LEU A 288 -22.26 8.59 10.99
CA LEU A 288 -22.49 7.77 9.81
C LEU A 288 -23.50 8.43 8.88
N GLU A 289 -23.05 8.72 7.66
CA GLU A 289 -23.92 9.04 6.53
C GLU A 289 -24.15 7.73 5.75
N PRO A 290 -25.37 7.19 5.72
CA PRO A 290 -25.66 5.96 4.97
C PRO A 290 -25.32 6.10 3.49
N ALA A 291 -24.91 4.99 2.85
CA ALA A 291 -24.79 4.96 1.40
C ALA A 291 -26.16 5.24 0.74
N PRO A 292 -26.19 5.87 -0.44
CA PRO A 292 -27.44 6.14 -1.16
C PRO A 292 -28.23 4.88 -1.54
N GLU A 293 -27.52 3.76 -1.75
CA GLU A 293 -28.06 2.48 -2.18
C GLU A 293 -27.41 1.33 -1.39
N GLU A 294 -28.06 0.17 -1.39
CA GLU A 294 -27.45 -1.06 -0.86
C GLU A 294 -26.31 -1.53 -1.77
N GLY A 295 -25.21 -1.96 -1.17
CA GLY A 295 -24.08 -2.52 -1.91
C GLY A 295 -24.35 -3.93 -2.40
N LEU A 296 -23.69 -4.30 -3.50
CA LEU A 296 -23.72 -5.68 -4.02
C LEU A 296 -22.85 -6.65 -3.19
N ILE A 297 -21.84 -6.14 -2.49
CA ILE A 297 -20.87 -6.93 -1.73
C ILE A 297 -20.79 -6.41 -0.30
N GLU A 298 -21.19 -7.24 0.66
CA GLU A 298 -21.07 -6.94 2.09
C GLU A 298 -19.61 -7.12 2.56
N LEU A 299 -18.95 -6.01 2.90
CA LEU A 299 -17.62 -6.01 3.50
C LEU A 299 -17.67 -6.44 4.97
N ARG A 300 -16.65 -7.17 5.41
CA ARG A 300 -16.48 -7.53 6.83
C ARG A 300 -15.34 -6.79 7.50
N GLU A 301 -14.13 -6.96 6.98
CA GLU A 301 -12.90 -6.42 7.59
C GLU A 301 -11.79 -6.29 6.55
N ILE A 302 -10.77 -5.51 6.89
CA ILE A 302 -9.47 -5.52 6.22
C ILE A 302 -8.79 -6.85 6.56
N ASN A 303 -8.25 -7.56 5.56
CA ASN A 303 -7.55 -8.82 5.78
C ASN A 303 -6.03 -8.64 5.79
N HIS A 304 -5.46 -8.11 4.70
CA HIS A 304 -4.02 -7.90 4.58
C HIS A 304 -3.67 -6.85 3.53
N PHE A 305 -2.40 -6.48 3.51
CA PHE A 305 -1.78 -5.69 2.44
C PHE A 305 -0.58 -6.47 1.90
N THR A 306 -0.56 -6.75 0.60
CA THR A 306 0.65 -7.27 -0.04
C THR A 306 1.54 -6.10 -0.39
N THR A 307 2.73 -6.05 0.19
CA THR A 307 3.66 -4.93 0.06
C THR A 307 4.97 -5.40 -0.56
N TYR A 308 5.33 -4.82 -1.71
CA TYR A 308 6.63 -5.07 -2.35
C TYR A 308 7.72 -4.23 -1.73
N VAL A 309 8.78 -4.87 -1.27
CA VAL A 309 9.96 -4.27 -0.65
C VAL A 309 11.24 -4.75 -1.32
N SER A 310 12.31 -3.96 -1.19
CA SER A 310 13.61 -4.29 -1.79
C SER A 310 14.28 -5.48 -1.09
N ASN A 311 13.99 -5.72 0.19
CA ASN A 311 14.46 -6.87 0.94
C ASN A 311 13.39 -7.40 1.91
N TYR A 312 12.74 -8.50 1.54
CA TYR A 312 11.66 -9.04 2.35
C TYR A 312 12.15 -9.60 3.69
N GLN A 313 13.36 -10.18 3.76
CA GLN A 313 13.87 -10.74 5.01
C GLN A 313 14.09 -9.65 6.06
N LEU A 314 14.76 -8.56 5.67
CA LEU A 314 15.03 -7.44 6.57
C LEU A 314 13.73 -6.75 7.03
N THR A 315 12.78 -6.57 6.11
CA THR A 315 11.49 -5.94 6.43
C THR A 315 10.69 -6.83 7.38
N ASN A 316 10.54 -8.12 7.09
CA ASN A 316 9.80 -9.03 7.97
C ASN A 316 10.48 -9.19 9.34
N GLU A 317 11.81 -9.13 9.44
CA GLU A 317 12.52 -9.08 10.72
C GLU A 317 12.24 -7.79 11.50
N PHE A 318 12.26 -6.64 10.82
CA PHE A 318 11.93 -5.36 11.43
C PHE A 318 10.52 -5.36 12.05
N TYR A 319 9.49 -5.76 11.32
CA TYR A 319 8.12 -5.77 11.85
C TYR A 319 7.90 -6.81 12.96
N ARG A 320 8.58 -7.96 12.90
CA ARG A 320 8.54 -8.95 14.01
C ARG A 320 9.16 -8.39 15.28
N ASN A 321 10.29 -7.69 15.18
CA ASN A 321 10.95 -7.10 16.34
C ASN A 321 10.19 -5.88 16.88
N LEU A 322 9.68 -5.03 15.98
CA LEU A 322 8.96 -3.82 16.35
C LEU A 322 7.64 -4.13 17.08
N PHE A 323 6.91 -5.14 16.62
CA PHE A 323 5.56 -5.44 17.11
C PHE A 323 5.41 -6.80 17.83
N GLY A 324 6.50 -7.58 17.92
CA GLY A 324 6.49 -8.87 18.60
C GLY A 324 5.69 -9.93 17.85
N LEU A 325 5.62 -9.83 16.52
CA LEU A 325 4.79 -10.69 15.69
C LEU A 325 5.47 -12.04 15.41
N GLU A 326 4.63 -13.05 15.20
CA GLU A 326 5.05 -14.38 14.77
C GLU A 326 4.58 -14.69 13.35
N ASN A 327 5.18 -15.70 12.74
CA ASN A 327 4.73 -16.19 11.45
C ASN A 327 3.44 -17.00 11.63
N GLN A 328 2.37 -16.57 10.98
CA GLN A 328 1.08 -17.24 10.95
C GLN A 328 1.04 -18.33 9.87
N ALA A 329 1.56 -18.02 8.68
CA ALA A 329 1.59 -18.91 7.54
C ALA A 329 2.75 -18.54 6.59
N PHE A 330 2.90 -19.31 5.52
CA PHE A 330 3.87 -19.04 4.46
C PHE A 330 3.20 -19.14 3.09
N GLN A 331 3.47 -18.16 2.24
CA GLN A 331 3.13 -18.22 0.82
C GLN A 331 4.40 -18.35 -0.01
N GLY A 332 4.74 -19.59 -0.33
CA GLY A 332 6.06 -19.92 -0.88
C GLY A 332 7.14 -19.64 0.16
N THR A 333 8.05 -18.71 -0.14
CA THR A 333 9.12 -18.32 0.79
C THR A 333 8.75 -17.14 1.70
N PHE A 334 7.64 -16.45 1.42
CA PHE A 334 7.29 -15.23 2.13
C PHE A 334 6.49 -15.56 3.39
N PRO A 335 6.95 -15.14 4.58
CA PRO A 335 6.18 -15.30 5.81
C PRO A 335 5.00 -14.32 5.83
N LEU A 336 3.91 -14.74 6.47
CA LEU A 336 2.76 -13.90 6.80
C LEU A 336 2.84 -13.62 8.30
N LEU A 337 2.95 -12.34 8.67
CA LEU A 337 3.07 -11.95 10.08
C LEU A 337 1.67 -11.76 10.67
N GLY A 338 1.26 -12.66 11.56
CA GLY A 338 -0.09 -12.68 12.10
C GLY A 338 -0.40 -11.46 12.95
N LEU A 339 -1.65 -11.00 12.89
CA LEU A 339 -2.19 -9.91 13.71
C LEU A 339 -3.45 -10.39 14.45
N SER A 340 -3.75 -9.75 15.59
CA SER A 340 -5.00 -9.93 16.33
C SER A 340 -5.39 -11.41 16.57
N ASP A 341 -6.53 -11.85 16.05
CA ASP A 341 -7.12 -13.18 16.20
C ASP A 341 -6.56 -14.24 15.23
N GLY A 342 -5.54 -13.89 14.44
CA GLY A 342 -4.90 -14.79 13.48
C GLY A 342 -5.59 -14.85 12.12
N ARG A 343 -6.47 -13.89 11.78
CA ARG A 343 -7.06 -13.77 10.43
C ARG A 343 -6.39 -12.68 9.60
N GLN A 344 -6.08 -11.56 10.24
CA GLN A 344 -5.36 -10.46 9.62
C GLN A 344 -3.85 -10.73 9.65
N PHE A 345 -3.13 -10.22 8.66
CA PHE A 345 -1.68 -10.34 8.65
C PHE A 345 -0.98 -9.24 7.84
N LEU A 346 0.29 -9.00 8.16
CA LEU A 346 1.19 -8.20 7.34
C LEU A 346 1.93 -9.10 6.35
N MET A 347 2.03 -8.67 5.10
CA MET A 347 2.70 -9.43 4.05
C MET A 347 3.69 -8.55 3.29
N PHE A 348 4.97 -8.73 3.59
CA PHE A 348 6.06 -8.07 2.87
C PHE A 348 6.76 -9.08 1.96
N VAL A 349 6.71 -8.83 0.66
CA VAL A 349 7.27 -9.66 -0.40
C VAL A 349 8.28 -8.86 -1.23
N GLY A 350 9.06 -9.53 -2.07
CA GLY A 350 9.92 -8.85 -3.02
C GLY A 350 11.36 -9.36 -3.01
N GLY A 351 12.31 -8.43 -3.14
CA GLY A 351 13.71 -8.73 -3.39
C GLY A 351 14.49 -9.17 -2.15
N THR A 352 15.81 -9.26 -2.32
CA THR A 352 16.78 -9.53 -1.26
C THR A 352 17.97 -8.55 -1.36
N GLN A 353 17.70 -7.30 -1.77
CA GLN A 353 18.74 -6.29 -1.99
C GLN A 353 19.50 -6.02 -0.68
N PRO A 354 20.84 -6.11 -0.64
CA PRO A 354 21.62 -5.72 0.52
C PRO A 354 21.72 -4.18 0.61
N GLY A 355 21.83 -3.65 1.83
CA GLY A 355 22.05 -2.21 2.06
C GLY A 355 20.79 -1.36 1.87
N GLU A 356 20.99 -0.08 1.51
CA GLU A 356 19.89 0.87 1.26
C GLU A 356 19.07 0.50 0.02
N PRO A 357 17.74 0.65 0.03
CA PRO A 357 16.90 0.39 -1.15
C PRO A 357 17.28 1.30 -2.32
N ALA A 358 17.31 0.73 -3.54
CA ALA A 358 17.49 1.53 -4.75
C ALA A 358 16.18 2.15 -5.27
N GLN A 359 15.04 1.61 -4.85
CA GLN A 359 13.69 2.06 -5.18
C GLN A 359 12.82 1.96 -3.92
N PRO A 360 11.84 2.86 -3.75
CA PRO A 360 10.90 2.75 -2.66
C PRO A 360 10.07 1.46 -2.78
N GLY A 361 9.67 0.93 -1.63
CA GLY A 361 8.64 -0.09 -1.58
C GLY A 361 7.29 0.46 -2.03
N ARG A 362 6.34 -0.44 -2.31
CA ARG A 362 4.95 -0.06 -2.62
C ARG A 362 3.96 -1.07 -2.06
N ILE A 363 2.79 -0.59 -1.67
CA ILE A 363 1.65 -1.44 -1.37
C ILE A 363 0.97 -1.79 -2.69
N ASP A 364 0.86 -3.08 -3.00
CA ASP A 364 0.34 -3.57 -4.28
C ASP A 364 -1.19 -3.60 -4.30
N HIS A 365 -1.78 -4.17 -3.25
CA HIS A 365 -3.22 -4.26 -3.09
C HIS A 365 -3.60 -4.28 -1.61
N ALA A 366 -4.83 -3.82 -1.35
CA ALA A 366 -5.54 -4.04 -0.11
C ALA A 366 -6.44 -5.27 -0.28
N SER A 367 -6.44 -6.17 0.70
CA SER A 367 -7.32 -7.33 0.73
C SER A 367 -8.40 -7.11 1.78
N LEU A 368 -9.65 -7.37 1.38
CA LEU A 368 -10.84 -7.23 2.21
C LEU A 368 -11.55 -8.58 2.30
N ASN A 369 -12.01 -8.90 3.50
CA ASN A 369 -12.90 -10.04 3.70
C ASN A 369 -14.35 -9.62 3.43
N ILE A 370 -15.11 -10.56 2.87
CA ILE A 370 -16.53 -10.36 2.55
C ILE A 370 -17.37 -11.53 3.05
N GLU A 371 -18.67 -11.26 3.20
CA GLU A 371 -19.65 -12.31 3.42
C GLU A 371 -20.08 -13.00 2.12
N ASN A 372 -20.61 -14.22 2.27
CA ASN A 372 -21.16 -15.01 1.16
C ASN A 372 -20.17 -15.16 -0.01
N PHE A 373 -18.91 -15.48 0.30
CA PHE A 373 -17.87 -15.62 -0.71
C PHE A 373 -17.96 -16.96 -1.43
N SER A 374 -18.09 -16.90 -2.75
CA SER A 374 -17.68 -17.95 -3.68
C SER A 374 -17.07 -17.29 -4.91
N GLU A 375 -16.09 -17.93 -5.56
CA GLU A 375 -15.45 -17.39 -6.76
C GLU A 375 -16.48 -16.93 -7.80
N GLU A 376 -17.44 -17.80 -8.14
CA GLU A 376 -18.49 -17.52 -9.11
C GLU A 376 -19.38 -16.33 -8.70
N SER A 377 -19.89 -16.32 -7.47
CA SER A 377 -20.80 -15.26 -7.02
C SER A 377 -20.11 -13.90 -6.93
N VAL A 378 -18.83 -13.85 -6.56
CA VAL A 378 -18.08 -12.57 -6.49
C VAL A 378 -17.87 -12.03 -7.90
N LEU A 379 -17.46 -12.87 -8.87
CA LEU A 379 -17.28 -12.44 -10.24
C LEU A 379 -18.59 -12.00 -10.90
N GLU A 380 -19.70 -12.67 -10.58
CA GLU A 380 -21.04 -12.28 -11.04
C GLU A 380 -21.41 -10.88 -10.51
N ARG A 381 -21.30 -10.64 -9.20
CA ARG A 381 -21.57 -9.34 -8.57
C ARG A 381 -20.69 -8.22 -9.12
N LEU A 382 -19.39 -8.47 -9.32
CA LEU A 382 -18.48 -7.50 -9.94
C LEU A 382 -18.86 -7.20 -11.39
N THR A 383 -19.30 -8.20 -12.15
CA THR A 383 -19.76 -8.02 -13.53
C THR A 383 -21.09 -7.27 -13.59
N GLU A 384 -22.03 -7.59 -12.70
CA GLU A 384 -23.31 -6.89 -12.54
C GLU A 384 -23.10 -5.41 -12.23
N TYR A 385 -22.12 -5.10 -11.37
CA TYR A 385 -21.75 -3.73 -11.06
C TYR A 385 -21.15 -2.96 -12.26
N GLY A 386 -20.65 -3.67 -13.27
CA GLY A 386 -20.12 -3.09 -14.50
C GLY A 386 -18.63 -3.30 -14.72
N LEU A 387 -17.94 -4.11 -13.90
CA LEU A 387 -16.56 -4.50 -14.17
C LEU A 387 -16.49 -5.57 -15.26
N THR A 388 -15.38 -5.59 -15.99
CA THR A 388 -15.14 -6.58 -17.04
C THR A 388 -14.08 -7.60 -16.63
N ALA A 389 -14.19 -8.84 -17.11
CA ALA A 389 -13.13 -9.81 -16.87
C ALA A 389 -11.82 -9.35 -17.54
N ARG A 390 -10.71 -9.41 -16.80
CA ARG A 390 -9.38 -9.19 -17.35
C ARG A 390 -9.05 -10.29 -18.37
N PRO A 391 -8.60 -9.95 -19.59
CA PRO A 391 -8.11 -10.94 -20.53
C PRO A 391 -6.94 -11.76 -19.94
N GLU A 392 -6.90 -13.05 -20.25
CA GLU A 392 -5.85 -13.94 -19.77
C GLU A 392 -4.46 -13.46 -20.26
N GLY A 393 -3.51 -13.34 -19.34
CA GLY A 393 -2.13 -12.93 -19.64
C GLY A 393 -1.93 -11.43 -19.84
N GLU A 394 -2.97 -10.60 -19.72
CA GLU A 394 -2.84 -9.14 -19.75
C GLU A 394 -2.71 -8.55 -18.34
N GLU A 395 -2.09 -7.36 -18.27
CA GLU A 395 -2.14 -6.53 -17.07
C GLU A 395 -3.58 -6.03 -16.83
N ALA A 396 -3.96 -5.90 -15.56
CA ALA A 396 -5.27 -5.37 -15.22
C ALA A 396 -5.35 -3.89 -15.59
N ARG A 397 -6.42 -3.51 -16.28
CA ARG A 397 -6.80 -2.12 -16.52
C ARG A 397 -7.85 -1.70 -15.49
N PRO A 398 -8.13 -0.40 -15.29
CA PRO A 398 -9.23 0.04 -14.41
C PRO A 398 -10.55 -0.65 -14.74
N LEU A 399 -11.36 -0.91 -13.70
CA LEU A 399 -12.68 -1.56 -13.79
C LEU A 399 -12.64 -2.98 -14.38
N GLN A 400 -11.62 -3.76 -14.01
CA GLN A 400 -11.51 -5.17 -14.37
C GLN A 400 -11.43 -6.08 -13.15
N HIS A 401 -11.91 -7.32 -13.31
CA HIS A 401 -11.78 -8.37 -12.29
C HIS A 401 -11.01 -9.59 -12.81
N TRP A 402 -10.36 -10.32 -11.91
CA TRP A 402 -9.65 -11.56 -12.23
C TRP A 402 -9.49 -12.46 -11.01
N VAL A 403 -9.12 -13.71 -11.26
CA VAL A 403 -8.80 -14.69 -10.20
C VAL A 403 -7.34 -15.11 -10.34
N SER A 404 -6.60 -15.03 -9.24
CA SER A 404 -5.34 -15.74 -9.05
C SER A 404 -5.64 -17.06 -8.34
N ARG A 405 -5.01 -18.16 -8.78
CA ARG A 405 -5.09 -19.45 -8.08
C ARG A 405 -3.78 -19.70 -7.36
N ARG A 406 -3.82 -19.70 -6.03
CA ARG A 406 -2.64 -20.02 -5.20
C ARG A 406 -2.54 -21.53 -5.02
N MET A 407 -1.58 -22.14 -5.72
CA MET A 407 -1.35 -23.58 -5.73
C MET A 407 -0.60 -24.06 -4.47
N PRO A 408 -0.54 -25.38 -4.18
CA PRO A 408 0.10 -25.93 -2.98
C PRO A 408 1.55 -25.53 -2.76
N GLU A 409 2.35 -25.40 -3.83
CA GLU A 409 3.74 -24.93 -3.75
C GLU A 409 3.87 -23.49 -3.24
N ARG A 410 2.78 -22.71 -3.29
CA ARG A 410 2.65 -21.37 -2.72
C ARG A 410 1.75 -21.35 -1.48
N GLY A 411 1.53 -22.52 -0.85
CA GLY A 411 0.78 -22.67 0.40
C GLY A 411 -0.74 -22.74 0.25
N GLY A 412 -1.29 -22.92 -0.96
CA GLY A 412 -2.75 -23.01 -1.15
C GLY A 412 -3.30 -24.44 -1.23
N ALA A 413 -4.61 -24.57 -1.48
CA ALA A 413 -5.29 -25.86 -1.58
C ALA A 413 -4.79 -26.74 -2.74
N PRO A 414 -5.00 -28.07 -2.72
CA PRO A 414 -4.67 -28.97 -3.84
C PRO A 414 -5.21 -28.53 -5.21
N GLY A 415 -6.39 -27.91 -5.24
CA GLY A 415 -7.02 -27.36 -6.46
C GLY A 415 -6.68 -25.88 -6.75
N GLY A 416 -5.87 -25.26 -5.89
CA GLY A 416 -5.61 -23.83 -5.87
C GLY A 416 -6.64 -23.08 -5.03
N THR A 417 -6.19 -22.32 -4.04
CA THR A 417 -7.04 -21.37 -3.30
C THR A 417 -7.35 -20.19 -4.24
N PRO A 418 -8.62 -19.86 -4.51
CA PRO A 418 -8.97 -18.75 -5.37
C PRO A 418 -8.80 -17.43 -4.63
N GLU A 419 -8.18 -16.48 -5.29
CA GLU A 419 -7.94 -15.12 -4.82
C GLU A 419 -8.57 -14.18 -5.85
N VAL A 420 -9.73 -13.60 -5.51
CA VAL A 420 -10.46 -12.74 -6.43
C VAL A 420 -9.97 -11.31 -6.28
N TYR A 421 -9.69 -10.66 -7.40
CA TYR A 421 -9.22 -9.29 -7.45
C TYR A 421 -10.11 -8.46 -8.36
N PHE A 422 -10.13 -7.16 -8.09
CA PHE A 422 -10.56 -6.17 -9.05
C PHE A 422 -9.67 -4.92 -9.00
N SER A 423 -9.73 -4.13 -10.06
CA SER A 423 -9.14 -2.80 -10.14
C SER A 423 -10.24 -1.74 -10.05
N ASP A 424 -10.04 -0.75 -9.19
CA ASP A 424 -10.96 0.38 -9.03
C ASP A 424 -10.95 1.33 -10.27
N PRO A 425 -11.71 2.44 -10.27
CA PRO A 425 -11.70 3.41 -11.36
C PRO A 425 -10.33 4.02 -11.69
N ASP A 426 -9.40 4.02 -10.73
CA ASP A 426 -8.03 4.49 -10.88
C ASP A 426 -7.03 3.37 -11.20
N GLY A 427 -7.48 2.11 -11.25
CA GLY A 427 -6.64 0.95 -11.47
C GLY A 427 -5.99 0.38 -10.21
N ILE A 428 -6.36 0.87 -9.02
CA ILE A 428 -5.85 0.37 -7.74
C ILE A 428 -6.43 -1.02 -7.49
N HIS A 429 -5.56 -1.97 -7.15
CA HIS A 429 -5.97 -3.35 -6.93
C HIS A 429 -6.57 -3.54 -5.54
N ILE A 430 -7.74 -4.15 -5.50
CA ILE A 430 -8.40 -4.63 -4.30
C ILE A 430 -8.63 -6.13 -4.44
N GLN A 431 -8.29 -6.89 -3.41
CA GLN A 431 -8.56 -8.33 -3.32
C GLN A 431 -9.78 -8.57 -2.43
N LEU A 432 -10.65 -9.49 -2.83
CA LEU A 432 -11.77 -9.96 -2.03
C LEU A 432 -11.52 -11.41 -1.62
N GLN A 433 -11.73 -11.70 -0.34
CA GLN A 433 -11.49 -13.01 0.25
C GLN A 433 -12.65 -13.47 1.11
N HIS A 434 -12.76 -14.79 1.30
CA HIS A 434 -13.69 -15.37 2.27
C HIS A 434 -13.34 -14.88 3.69
N HIS A 435 -14.35 -14.67 4.54
CA HIS A 435 -14.18 -14.13 5.91
C HIS A 435 -13.38 -15.02 6.89
N THR A 436 -12.97 -16.22 6.48
CA THR A 436 -12.09 -17.12 7.24
C THR A 436 -10.66 -17.16 6.70
N TYR A 437 -10.37 -16.40 5.64
CA TYR A 437 -9.06 -16.41 5.00
C TYR A 437 -8.00 -15.87 5.97
N CYS A 438 -7.00 -16.69 6.29
CA CYS A 438 -5.86 -16.33 7.12
C CYS A 438 -4.54 -16.39 6.33
N GLY A 439 -4.62 -16.60 5.00
CA GLY A 439 -3.47 -16.67 4.11
C GLY A 439 -2.79 -18.03 4.01
N GLY A 440 -3.34 -19.04 4.70
CA GLY A 440 -2.83 -20.41 4.75
C GLY A 440 -3.35 -21.32 3.64
N GLY A 441 -3.43 -22.61 3.95
CA GLY A 441 -3.99 -23.66 3.08
C GLY A 441 -5.53 -23.66 3.08
N GLY A 442 -6.14 -24.77 2.69
CA GLY A 442 -7.60 -24.86 2.63
C GLY A 442 -8.23 -24.17 1.41
N VAL A 443 -9.48 -24.52 1.13
CA VAL A 443 -10.20 -24.06 -0.09
C VAL A 443 -10.32 -22.54 -0.11
N PHE A 444 -10.45 -21.93 1.06
CA PHE A 444 -10.58 -20.50 1.28
C PHE A 444 -9.34 -19.87 1.94
N GLY A 445 -8.20 -20.54 2.01
CA GLY A 445 -7.01 -19.99 2.68
C GLY A 445 -7.12 -19.96 4.21
N GLU A 446 -8.00 -20.78 4.79
CA GLU A 446 -8.41 -20.81 6.19
C GLU A 446 -7.55 -21.73 7.09
N GLU A 447 -6.64 -22.51 6.52
CA GLU A 447 -5.78 -23.44 7.27
C GLU A 447 -4.42 -22.82 7.58
N CYS A 448 -4.35 -22.11 8.71
CA CYS A 448 -3.14 -21.62 9.38
C CYS A 448 -2.98 -22.38 10.72
#